data_AF-A0AAV4ILK6-F1
#
_entry.id   AF-A0AAV4ILK6-F1
#
_cell.length_a   1.000
_cell.length_b   1.000
_cell.length_c   1.000
_cell.angle_alpha   90.00
_cell.angle_beta   90.00
_cell.angle_gamma   90.00
#
_symmetry.space_group_name_H-M   'P 1'
#
loop_
_entity.id
_entity.type
_entity.pdbx_description
1 polymer ?
#
loop_
_entity_poly.entity_id
_entity_poly.type
_entity_poly.pdbx_seq_one_letter_code
_entity_poly.pdbx_strand_id
1 'polypeptide(L)'
;MNTFLGIGKRFLQQYYEKTGHGVFLKIQRLRKEIPKDESNTAEKPTKLAIGVEGGFQTDEKRFEFEEKTSIVVLPQWYEVPFPSDKISDQLQLSATMILMAEDAAKQEEAAAMAGTWEGEKLRVSKHAENLLQLEPAKKIPPSGWKCERCGLTTNLWLNLTDGSILCGRRFFDGSGGNNHALEYYQEVKYPLAVKLGTITATSADVFSYDEDDMVEDPYLAKHLAHFGINIAALEKTEKTMTELEIDINQKIGEWDVIQEAGSQLKPVSGPGYTGMRNLGNSCYMNSVMQVLFNIPDFQRRYFSAADQIVTNAPNSPSSDFNTQMTKLAAGLLSGIYSKN
;
A
#
# COMPACT_ATOMS: atom_id res chain seq x y z
N MET A 1 10.92 23.42 19.90
CA MET A 1 11.85 22.27 19.91
C MET A 1 11.78 21.61 21.28
N ASN A 2 10.60 21.06 21.60
CA ASN A 2 10.32 20.44 22.91
C ASN A 2 9.50 19.17 22.71
N THR A 3 8.36 19.28 22.02
CA THR A 3 7.44 18.17 21.72
C THR A 3 7.67 17.52 20.35
N PHE A 4 8.59 18.05 19.55
CA PHE A 4 8.90 17.62 18.18
C PHE A 4 7.71 17.62 17.19
N LEU A 5 6.62 18.32 17.53
CA LEU A 5 5.47 18.48 16.64
C LEU A 5 5.79 19.43 15.47
N GLY A 6 5.45 19.00 14.25
CA GLY A 6 5.50 19.83 13.05
C GLY A 6 4.25 20.71 12.93
N ILE A 7 4.45 22.02 12.77
CA ILE A 7 3.35 23.00 12.75
C ILE A 7 3.50 23.92 11.54
N GLY A 8 2.46 24.01 10.73
CA GLY A 8 2.42 24.94 9.60
C GLY A 8 2.39 26.39 10.07
N LYS A 9 3.04 27.29 9.34
CA LYS A 9 3.18 28.73 9.68
C LYS A 9 1.87 29.39 10.14
N ARG A 10 0.74 29.04 9.50
CA ARG A 10 -0.60 29.59 9.82
C ARG A 10 -1.06 29.29 11.25
N PHE A 11 -0.66 28.16 11.83
CA PHE A 11 -1.11 27.70 13.15
C PHE A 11 -0.07 27.95 14.25
N LEU A 12 1.11 28.44 13.89
CA LEU A 12 2.25 28.58 14.81
C LEU A 12 1.97 29.59 15.94
N GLN A 13 1.35 30.72 15.62
CA GLN A 13 0.99 31.75 16.59
C GLN A 13 0.02 31.21 17.66
N GLN A 14 -1.04 30.53 17.23
CA GLN A 14 -2.04 29.94 18.13
C GLN A 14 -1.42 28.86 19.04
N TYR A 15 -0.51 28.05 18.50
CA TYR A 15 0.20 27.06 19.29
C TYR A 15 1.12 27.70 20.34
N TYR A 16 1.83 28.77 19.97
CA TYR A 16 2.65 29.54 20.91
C TYR A 16 1.80 30.13 22.04
N GLU A 17 0.67 30.76 21.71
CA GLU A 17 -0.25 31.34 22.70
C GLU A 17 -0.81 30.29 23.66
N LYS A 18 -1.06 29.07 23.17
CA LYS A 18 -1.60 27.97 23.98
C LYS A 18 -0.57 27.30 24.89
N THR A 19 0.69 27.18 24.44
CA THR A 19 1.71 26.34 25.10
C THR A 19 2.86 27.12 25.72
N GLY A 20 3.05 28.38 25.31
CA GLY A 20 4.22 29.19 25.65
C GLY A 20 5.52 28.77 24.95
N HIS A 21 5.50 27.75 24.09
CA HIS A 21 6.69 27.27 23.40
C HIS A 21 7.06 28.20 22.24
N GLY A 22 8.14 28.98 22.40
CA GLY A 22 8.53 30.03 21.44
C GLY A 22 9.62 29.68 20.44
N VAL A 23 10.36 28.58 20.60
CA VAL A 23 11.53 28.26 19.75
C VAL A 23 11.23 27.09 18.82
N PHE A 24 11.41 27.29 17.50
CA PHE A 24 11.08 26.32 16.47
C PHE A 24 12.20 26.15 15.45
N LEU A 25 12.38 24.93 14.96
CA LEU A 25 13.16 24.66 13.76
C LEU A 25 12.21 24.76 12.55
N LYS A 26 12.45 25.71 11.66
CA LYS A 26 11.75 25.87 10.39
C LYS A 26 12.49 25.10 9.32
N ILE A 27 11.77 24.22 8.64
CA ILE A 27 12.26 23.42 7.52
C ILE A 27 11.44 23.81 6.29
N GLN A 28 12.10 24.34 5.27
CA GLN A 28 11.47 24.80 4.06
C GLN A 28 12.04 24.04 2.86
N ARG A 29 11.22 23.17 2.26
CA ARG A 29 11.56 22.44 1.03
C ARG A 29 11.05 23.20 -0.19
N LEU A 30 11.97 23.56 -1.08
CA LEU A 30 11.70 24.23 -2.35
C LEU A 30 11.75 23.17 -3.46
N ARG A 31 10.65 23.04 -4.21
CA ARG A 31 10.54 22.11 -5.33
C ARG A 31 11.01 22.79 -6.63
N LYS A 32 11.97 22.18 -7.33
CA LYS A 32 12.43 22.55 -8.67
C LYS A 32 12.06 21.44 -9.65
N GLU A 33 11.43 21.77 -10.77
CA GLU A 33 11.10 20.80 -11.82
C GLU A 33 12.33 20.55 -12.70
N ILE A 34 12.64 19.29 -12.97
CA ILE A 34 13.72 18.89 -13.88
C ILE A 34 13.15 18.19 -15.12
N PRO A 35 13.74 18.39 -16.32
CA PRO A 35 13.30 17.73 -17.54
C PRO A 35 13.35 16.19 -17.42
N LYS A 36 12.42 15.51 -18.10
CA LYS A 36 12.35 14.04 -18.16
C LYS A 36 13.37 13.54 -19.19
N ASP A 37 14.19 12.55 -18.85
CA ASP A 37 15.00 11.83 -19.84
C ASP A 37 14.08 10.92 -20.67
N GLU A 38 14.10 11.07 -22.00
CA GLU A 38 13.22 10.37 -22.95
C GLU A 38 13.55 8.87 -23.16
N SER A 39 14.44 8.28 -22.37
CA SER A 39 15.02 6.96 -22.66
C SER A 39 14.36 5.74 -22.00
N ASN A 40 13.36 5.92 -21.11
CA ASN A 40 12.71 4.76 -20.49
C ASN A 40 11.53 4.26 -21.32
N THR A 41 11.79 3.24 -22.15
CA THR A 41 10.77 2.34 -22.69
C THR A 41 9.91 1.78 -21.55
N ALA A 42 8.58 1.92 -21.68
CA ALA A 42 7.62 1.43 -20.70
C ALA A 42 7.75 -0.09 -20.50
N GLU A 43 8.40 -0.50 -19.41
CA GLU A 43 8.40 -1.89 -18.96
C GLU A 43 7.00 -2.29 -18.47
N LYS A 44 6.64 -3.57 -18.66
CA LYS A 44 5.36 -4.09 -18.20
C LYS A 44 5.31 -4.08 -16.67
N PRO A 45 4.19 -3.65 -16.04
CA PRO A 45 4.06 -3.67 -14.58
C PRO A 45 4.21 -5.08 -14.02
N THR A 46 5.03 -5.22 -12.98
CA THR A 46 5.26 -6.43 -12.18
C THR A 46 4.65 -6.33 -10.77
N LYS A 47 4.18 -5.15 -10.36
CA LYS A 47 3.52 -4.86 -9.07
C LYS A 47 2.19 -4.12 -9.28
N LEU A 48 1.20 -4.36 -8.42
CA LEU A 48 -0.09 -3.65 -8.38
C LEU A 48 0.06 -2.27 -7.72
N ALA A 49 0.96 -1.44 -8.24
CA ALA A 49 1.34 -0.18 -7.63
C ALA A 49 1.42 0.91 -8.68
N ILE A 50 1.18 2.17 -8.31
CA ILE A 50 1.17 3.29 -9.26
C ILE A 50 2.31 4.23 -8.90
N GLY A 51 3.16 4.56 -9.87
CA GLY A 51 4.27 5.51 -9.69
C GLY A 51 5.48 4.98 -8.90
N VAL A 52 5.63 3.66 -8.78
CA VAL A 52 6.79 3.00 -8.16
C VAL A 52 7.52 2.08 -9.14
N GLU A 53 8.76 1.70 -8.82
CA GLU A 53 9.55 0.77 -9.64
C GLU A 53 8.84 -0.60 -9.74
N GLY A 54 8.62 -1.08 -10.97
CA GLY A 54 7.80 -2.27 -11.26
C GLY A 54 6.29 -2.05 -11.22
N GLY A 55 5.79 -0.87 -10.85
CA GLY A 55 4.37 -0.52 -10.88
C GLY A 55 3.89 0.05 -12.22
N PHE A 56 2.59 0.33 -12.32
CA PHE A 56 1.98 1.18 -13.35
C PHE A 56 2.63 2.56 -13.34
N GLN A 57 3.26 2.91 -14.46
CA GLN A 57 3.95 4.19 -14.63
C GLN A 57 2.94 5.31 -14.87
N THR A 58 3.07 6.40 -14.12
CA THR A 58 2.38 7.67 -14.39
C THR A 58 3.32 8.62 -15.11
N ASP A 59 2.79 9.53 -15.93
CA ASP A 59 3.56 10.59 -16.59
C ASP A 59 3.97 11.70 -15.61
N GLU A 60 4.61 11.33 -14.51
CA GLU A 60 5.00 12.27 -13.47
C GLU A 60 6.25 13.06 -13.85
N LYS A 61 6.17 14.38 -13.61
CA LYS A 61 7.29 15.31 -13.67
C LYS A 61 8.30 14.95 -12.59
N ARG A 62 9.59 14.94 -12.93
CA ARG A 62 10.67 14.75 -11.96
C ARG A 62 10.94 16.07 -11.24
N PHE A 63 11.15 16.00 -9.93
CA PHE A 63 11.42 17.18 -9.11
C PHE A 63 12.69 16.98 -8.29
N GLU A 64 13.51 18.03 -8.22
CA GLU A 64 14.59 18.19 -7.26
C GLU A 64 14.09 19.05 -6.08
N PHE A 65 14.52 18.73 -4.87
CA PHE A 65 14.14 19.47 -3.67
C PHE A 65 15.37 20.13 -3.04
N GLU A 66 15.31 21.45 -2.87
CA GLU A 66 16.29 22.21 -2.09
C GLU A 66 15.72 22.50 -0.71
N GLU A 67 16.39 22.04 0.35
CA GLU A 67 15.96 22.27 1.73
C GLU A 67 16.70 23.46 2.35
N LYS A 68 15.94 24.38 2.97
CA LYS A 68 16.47 25.50 3.75
C LYS A 68 15.97 25.40 5.18
N THR A 69 16.89 25.52 6.13
CA THR A 69 16.58 25.42 7.56
C THR A 69 16.93 26.70 8.30
N SER A 70 16.13 27.04 9.30
CA SER A 70 16.33 28.20 10.15
C SER A 70 15.68 28.01 11.52
N ILE A 71 16.14 28.73 12.53
CA ILE A 71 15.50 28.80 13.84
C ILE A 71 14.59 30.01 13.88
N VAL A 72 13.34 29.80 14.29
CA VAL A 72 12.34 30.86 14.48
C VAL A 72 12.00 31.00 15.96
N VAL A 73 12.02 32.24 16.46
CA VAL A 73 11.73 32.59 17.85
C VAL A 73 10.52 33.52 17.93
N LEU A 74 9.46 33.08 18.61
CA LEU A 74 8.26 33.85 18.93
C LEU A 74 8.37 34.50 20.33
N PRO A 75 7.68 35.63 20.57
CA PRO A 75 6.71 36.30 19.68
C PRO A 75 7.33 37.28 18.68
N GLN A 76 8.64 37.55 18.73
CA GLN A 76 9.29 38.55 17.88
C GLN A 76 9.47 38.10 16.42
N TRP A 77 9.19 36.84 16.11
CA TRP A 77 9.40 36.23 14.78
C TRP A 77 10.83 36.39 14.28
N TYR A 78 11.80 36.36 15.20
CA TYR A 78 13.21 36.43 14.86
C TYR A 78 13.63 35.12 14.17
N GLU A 79 14.23 35.23 12.99
CA GLU A 79 14.66 34.09 12.18
C GLU A 79 16.18 34.11 12.00
N VAL A 80 16.83 33.01 12.36
CA VAL A 80 18.28 32.81 12.20
C VAL A 80 18.52 31.62 11.27
N PRO A 81 19.29 31.77 10.18
CA PRO A 81 19.67 30.63 9.34
C PRO A 81 20.32 29.51 10.15
N PHE A 82 20.06 28.27 9.77
CA PHE A 82 20.68 27.08 10.36
C PHE A 82 21.39 26.29 9.24
N PRO A 83 22.61 25.77 9.45
CA PRO A 83 23.48 25.95 10.62
C PRO A 83 24.04 27.37 10.75
N SER A 84 24.40 27.79 11.97
CA SER A 84 25.01 29.10 12.22
C SER A 84 25.78 29.15 13.55
N ASP A 85 26.93 29.81 13.56
CA ASP A 85 27.73 30.06 14.78
C ASP A 85 27.10 31.08 15.74
N LYS A 86 25.99 31.71 15.33
CA LYS A 86 25.28 32.74 16.12
C LYS A 86 24.29 32.17 17.13
N ILE A 87 24.14 30.86 17.19
CA ILE A 87 23.24 30.16 18.10
C ILE A 87 24.03 29.24 19.03
N SER A 88 23.50 28.98 20.23
CA SER A 88 24.18 28.19 21.25
C SER A 88 24.39 26.73 20.81
N ASP A 89 25.44 26.09 21.33
CA ASP A 89 25.76 24.69 21.04
C ASP A 89 24.59 23.74 21.35
N GLN A 90 23.84 24.01 22.42
CA GLN A 90 22.65 23.22 22.77
C GLN A 90 21.56 23.33 21.70
N LEU A 91 21.36 24.51 21.12
CA LEU A 91 20.38 24.73 20.06
C LEU A 91 20.84 24.12 18.74
N GLN A 92 22.14 24.20 18.44
CA GLN A 92 22.74 23.51 17.30
C GLN A 92 22.51 22.00 17.39
N LEU A 93 22.88 21.40 18.53
CA LEU A 93 22.72 19.97 18.77
C LEU A 93 21.25 19.54 18.65
N SER A 94 20.34 20.30 19.28
CA SER A 94 18.91 20.00 19.22
C SER A 94 18.36 20.05 17.79
N ALA A 95 18.74 21.07 16.99
CA ALA A 95 18.30 21.18 15.60
C ALA A 95 18.84 20.04 14.72
N THR A 96 20.13 19.71 14.85
CA THR A 96 20.76 18.60 14.13
C THR A 96 20.05 17.27 14.42
N MET A 97 19.76 16.97 15.69
CA MET A 97 19.08 15.73 16.06
C MET A 97 17.65 15.64 15.53
N ILE A 98 16.93 16.76 15.43
CA ILE A 98 15.58 16.80 14.82
C ILE A 98 15.65 16.46 13.33
N LEU A 99 16.61 17.03 12.60
CA LEU A 99 16.79 16.75 11.17
C LEU A 99 17.15 15.27 10.92
N MET A 100 18.08 14.73 11.71
CA MET A 100 18.45 13.32 11.62
C MET A 100 17.28 12.38 11.90
N ALA A 101 16.45 12.69 12.91
CA ALA A 101 15.27 11.89 13.23
C ALA A 101 14.20 11.98 12.13
N GLU A 102 13.99 13.15 11.53
CA GLU A 102 13.06 13.31 10.42
C GLU A 102 13.49 12.49 9.20
N ASP A 103 14.79 12.47 8.88
CA ASP A 103 15.31 11.68 7.77
C ASP A 103 15.16 10.17 8.02
N ALA A 104 15.40 9.70 9.25
CA ALA A 104 15.14 8.32 9.62
C ALA A 104 13.65 7.95 9.49
N ALA A 105 12.74 8.82 9.96
CA ALA A 105 11.30 8.59 9.84
C ALA A 105 10.85 8.56 8.37
N LYS A 106 11.39 9.43 7.51
CA LYS A 106 11.12 9.37 6.06
C LYS A 106 11.61 8.09 5.44
N GLN A 107 12.79 7.59 5.85
CA GLN A 107 13.32 6.32 5.36
C GLN A 107 12.45 5.15 5.79
N GLU A 108 11.98 5.15 7.04
CA GLU A 108 11.06 4.14 7.55
C GLU A 108 9.70 4.20 6.85
N GLU A 109 9.14 5.40 6.63
CA GLU A 109 7.90 5.60 5.87
C GLU A 109 8.07 5.15 4.42
N ALA A 110 9.20 5.49 3.78
CA ALA A 110 9.52 5.02 2.43
C ALA A 110 9.69 3.50 2.36
N ALA A 111 10.31 2.88 3.38
CA ALA A 111 10.45 1.43 3.48
C ALA A 111 9.10 0.73 3.73
N ALA A 112 8.25 1.30 4.59
CA ALA A 112 6.89 0.83 4.82
C ALA A 112 6.03 0.94 3.56
N MET A 113 6.14 2.07 2.84
CA MET A 113 5.49 2.25 1.53
C MET A 113 6.04 1.29 0.48
N ALA A 114 7.33 0.96 0.48
CA ALA A 114 7.89 -0.06 -0.41
C ALA A 114 7.29 -1.45 -0.12
N GLY A 115 7.10 -1.77 1.17
CA GLY A 115 6.50 -3.02 1.63
C GLY A 115 4.98 -3.13 1.42
N THR A 116 4.25 -2.03 1.19
CA THR A 116 2.81 -2.10 0.84
C THR A 116 2.52 -2.59 -0.58
N TRP A 117 3.52 -2.61 -1.45
CA TRP A 117 3.37 -2.96 -2.88
C TRP A 117 3.98 -4.31 -3.26
N GLU A 118 4.77 -4.90 -2.36
CA GLU A 118 5.06 -6.32 -2.36
C GLU A 118 3.92 -6.94 -1.58
N GLY A 119 3.02 -7.68 -2.24
CA GLY A 119 1.78 -8.18 -1.65
C GLY A 119 1.97 -8.72 -0.22
N GLU A 120 0.93 -8.60 0.62
CA GLU A 120 0.99 -8.91 2.07
C GLU A 120 1.94 -10.08 2.36
N LYS A 121 2.95 -9.82 3.19
CA LYS A 121 3.92 -10.84 3.60
C LYS A 121 3.13 -12.04 4.12
N LEU A 122 3.17 -13.15 3.38
CA LEU A 122 2.36 -14.32 3.68
C LEU A 122 2.64 -14.79 5.10
N ARG A 123 1.58 -15.00 5.87
CA ARG A 123 1.68 -15.61 7.19
C ARG A 123 1.93 -17.10 7.05
N VAL A 124 2.78 -17.67 7.90
CA VAL A 124 2.94 -19.12 7.98
C VAL A 124 1.62 -19.73 8.42
N SER A 125 1.12 -20.72 7.67
CA SER A 125 -0.14 -21.38 8.02
C SER A 125 -0.03 -22.11 9.35
N LYS A 126 -1.07 -21.99 10.17
CA LYS A 126 -1.21 -22.80 11.40
C LYS A 126 -1.26 -24.32 11.12
N HIS A 127 -1.55 -24.73 9.88
CA HIS A 127 -1.62 -26.13 9.47
C HIS A 127 -0.30 -26.67 8.90
N ALA A 128 0.68 -25.81 8.60
CA ALA A 128 1.90 -26.20 7.90
C ALA A 128 2.73 -27.25 8.67
N GLU A 129 2.96 -27.06 9.97
CA GLU A 129 3.83 -27.97 10.74
C GLU A 129 3.19 -29.34 11.00
N ASN A 130 1.88 -29.37 11.23
CA ASN A 130 1.14 -30.56 11.66
C ASN A 130 0.15 -31.06 10.58
N LEU A 131 0.45 -30.81 9.31
CA LEU A 131 -0.42 -31.20 8.21
C LEU A 131 -0.51 -32.74 8.14
N LEU A 132 -1.74 -33.26 8.22
CA LEU A 132 -2.00 -34.67 7.96
C LEU A 132 -1.84 -34.94 6.46
N GLN A 133 -1.04 -35.96 6.10
CA GLN A 133 -0.98 -36.52 4.74
C GLN A 133 -1.42 -37.99 4.79
N LEU A 134 -2.37 -38.36 3.94
CA LEU A 134 -2.96 -39.71 3.91
C LEU A 134 -2.05 -40.72 3.21
N GLU A 135 -2.15 -41.99 3.62
CA GLU A 135 -1.46 -43.13 3.03
C GLU A 135 -2.48 -44.18 2.51
N PRO A 136 -2.21 -44.84 1.35
CA PRO A 136 -1.03 -44.69 0.52
C PRO A 136 -1.04 -43.40 -0.31
N ALA A 137 0.11 -42.72 -0.38
CA ALA A 137 0.25 -41.49 -1.16
C ALA A 137 0.00 -41.70 -2.67
N LYS A 138 -0.89 -40.89 -3.25
CA LYS A 138 -1.09 -40.81 -4.71
C LYS A 138 0.17 -40.24 -5.38
N LYS A 139 0.68 -40.88 -6.42
CA LYS A 139 1.79 -40.33 -7.21
C LYS A 139 1.27 -39.33 -8.24
N ILE A 140 1.76 -38.10 -8.17
CA ILE A 140 1.32 -37.00 -9.03
C ILE A 140 2.35 -36.81 -10.16
N PRO A 141 1.95 -36.86 -11.44
CA PRO A 141 2.87 -36.63 -12.55
C PRO A 141 3.38 -35.18 -12.57
N PRO A 142 4.51 -34.88 -13.23
CA PRO A 142 5.05 -33.52 -13.30
C PRO A 142 4.29 -32.58 -14.24
N SER A 143 3.36 -33.09 -15.06
CA SER A 143 2.53 -32.29 -15.97
C SER A 143 1.28 -33.06 -16.41
N GLY A 144 0.41 -32.41 -17.19
CA GLY A 144 -0.78 -33.04 -17.77
C GLY A 144 -1.96 -33.19 -16.80
N TRP A 145 -1.97 -32.40 -15.73
CA TRP A 145 -3.00 -32.43 -14.70
C TRP A 145 -4.37 -32.01 -15.24
N LYS A 146 -5.41 -32.60 -14.65
CA LYS A 146 -6.81 -32.25 -14.92
C LYS A 146 -7.58 -32.24 -13.62
N CYS A 147 -8.54 -31.33 -13.50
CA CYS A 147 -9.50 -31.34 -12.41
C CYS A 147 -10.26 -32.67 -12.42
N GLU A 148 -10.28 -33.35 -11.29
CA GLU A 148 -10.91 -34.67 -11.13
C GLU A 148 -12.44 -34.63 -11.26
N ARG A 149 -13.08 -33.45 -11.14
CA ARG A 149 -14.54 -33.28 -11.26
C ARG A 149 -15.02 -32.82 -12.64
N CYS A 150 -14.33 -31.88 -13.31
CA CYS A 150 -14.78 -31.32 -14.60
C CYS A 150 -13.77 -31.39 -15.75
N GLY A 151 -12.57 -31.93 -15.53
CA GLY A 151 -11.57 -32.10 -16.58
C GLY A 151 -10.84 -30.83 -17.03
N LEU A 152 -11.06 -29.67 -16.38
CA LEU A 152 -10.29 -28.45 -16.62
C LEU A 152 -8.78 -28.71 -16.46
N THR A 153 -7.96 -28.09 -17.29
CA THR A 153 -6.50 -28.28 -17.33
C THR A 153 -5.70 -27.09 -16.79
N THR A 154 -6.38 -26.02 -16.35
CA THR A 154 -5.77 -24.76 -15.90
C THR A 154 -6.34 -24.35 -14.54
N ASN A 155 -5.60 -23.53 -13.78
CA ASN A 155 -5.99 -23.06 -12.44
C ASN A 155 -6.32 -24.24 -11.51
N LEU A 156 -5.38 -25.17 -11.43
CA LEU A 156 -5.53 -26.41 -10.68
C LEU A 156 -4.81 -26.31 -9.34
N TRP A 157 -5.46 -26.82 -8.31
CA TRP A 157 -5.00 -26.82 -6.94
C TRP A 157 -4.86 -28.26 -6.48
N LEU A 158 -3.67 -28.61 -5.99
CA LEU A 158 -3.34 -29.90 -5.40
C LEU A 158 -3.54 -29.80 -3.89
N ASN A 159 -4.48 -30.57 -3.34
CA ASN A 159 -4.66 -30.65 -1.90
C ASN A 159 -3.47 -31.39 -1.27
N LEU A 160 -2.83 -30.79 -0.26
CA LEU A 160 -1.61 -31.32 0.34
C LEU A 160 -1.86 -32.47 1.32
N THR A 161 -3.12 -32.77 1.68
CA THR A 161 -3.48 -33.90 2.55
C THR A 161 -3.65 -35.21 1.80
N ASP A 162 -4.31 -35.20 0.64
CA ASP A 162 -4.69 -36.45 -0.06
C ASP A 162 -4.26 -36.53 -1.53
N GLY A 163 -3.75 -35.43 -2.09
CA GLY A 163 -3.29 -35.38 -3.47
C GLY A 163 -4.41 -35.25 -4.50
N SER A 164 -5.61 -34.84 -4.08
CA SER A 164 -6.70 -34.48 -5.00
C SER A 164 -6.35 -33.24 -5.83
N ILE A 165 -6.63 -33.28 -7.14
CA ILE A 165 -6.40 -32.16 -8.06
C ILE A 165 -7.73 -31.58 -8.52
N LEU A 166 -7.99 -30.33 -8.15
CA LEU A 166 -9.28 -29.68 -8.35
C LEU A 166 -9.13 -28.25 -8.88
N CYS A 167 -10.09 -27.77 -9.66
CA CYS A 167 -10.03 -26.42 -10.20
C CYS A 167 -10.40 -25.36 -9.15
N GLY A 168 -9.78 -24.19 -9.30
CA GLY A 168 -9.95 -23.04 -8.42
C GLY A 168 -11.31 -22.36 -8.49
N ARG A 169 -11.40 -21.18 -7.90
CA ARG A 169 -12.65 -20.41 -7.79
C ARG A 169 -13.13 -19.89 -9.13
N ARG A 170 -14.45 -19.75 -9.27
CA ARG A 170 -15.10 -19.09 -10.40
C ARG A 170 -15.07 -17.59 -10.21
N PHE A 171 -14.61 -16.84 -11.21
CA PHE A 171 -14.65 -15.38 -11.20
C PHE A 171 -16.01 -14.85 -11.69
N PHE A 172 -16.33 -13.60 -11.36
CA PHE A 172 -17.60 -12.96 -11.67
C PHE A 172 -17.82 -12.75 -13.17
N ASP A 173 -16.74 -12.63 -13.94
CA ASP A 173 -16.71 -12.47 -15.40
C ASP A 173 -16.92 -13.80 -16.15
N GLY A 174 -17.07 -14.91 -15.43
CA GLY A 174 -17.23 -16.26 -15.98
C GLY A 174 -15.92 -16.98 -16.28
N SER A 175 -14.75 -16.35 -16.05
CA SER A 175 -13.44 -16.97 -16.15
C SER A 175 -13.04 -17.69 -14.84
N GLY A 176 -11.89 -18.37 -14.82
CA GLY A 176 -11.36 -19.07 -13.64
C GLY A 176 -11.67 -20.57 -13.62
N GLY A 177 -11.97 -21.11 -12.44
CA GLY A 177 -12.37 -22.50 -12.24
C GLY A 177 -13.87 -22.66 -11.91
N ASN A 178 -14.26 -23.84 -11.44
CA ASN A 178 -15.64 -24.21 -11.12
C ASN A 178 -15.88 -24.41 -9.62
N ASN A 179 -15.05 -23.81 -8.74
CA ASN A 179 -15.12 -23.91 -7.28
C ASN A 179 -14.86 -25.31 -6.68
N HIS A 180 -14.49 -26.31 -7.47
CA HIS A 180 -14.36 -27.68 -6.97
C HIS A 180 -13.36 -27.85 -5.82
N ALA A 181 -12.26 -27.11 -5.81
CA ALA A 181 -11.30 -27.20 -4.71
C ALA A 181 -11.87 -26.65 -3.38
N LEU A 182 -12.70 -25.61 -3.45
CA LEU A 182 -13.41 -25.06 -2.28
C LEU A 182 -14.53 -25.99 -1.80
N GLU A 183 -15.34 -26.51 -2.73
CA GLU A 183 -16.40 -27.48 -2.42
C GLU A 183 -15.82 -28.74 -1.79
N TYR A 184 -14.68 -29.21 -2.30
CA TYR A 184 -13.99 -30.37 -1.73
C TYR A 184 -13.51 -30.10 -0.32
N TYR A 185 -12.88 -28.95 -0.05
CA TYR A 185 -12.55 -28.57 1.32
C TYR A 185 -13.80 -28.56 2.21
N GLN A 186 -14.95 -28.08 1.73
CA GLN A 186 -16.18 -28.07 2.54
C GLN A 186 -16.64 -29.49 2.93
N GLU A 187 -16.42 -30.48 2.07
CA GLU A 187 -16.76 -31.89 2.28
C GLU A 187 -15.78 -32.60 3.23
N VAL A 188 -14.46 -32.48 3.00
CA VAL A 188 -13.44 -33.30 3.70
C VAL A 188 -12.62 -32.54 4.75
N LYS A 189 -12.67 -31.20 4.74
CA LYS A 189 -11.95 -30.29 5.66
C LYS A 189 -10.41 -30.36 5.61
N TYR A 190 -9.85 -30.72 4.47
CA TYR A 190 -8.39 -30.70 4.26
C TYR A 190 -7.88 -29.29 3.91
N PRO A 191 -7.10 -28.64 4.79
CA PRO A 191 -7.02 -27.19 4.83
C PRO A 191 -6.12 -26.56 3.76
N LEU A 192 -5.05 -27.24 3.33
CA LEU A 192 -4.02 -26.65 2.49
C LEU A 192 -4.05 -27.21 1.07
N ALA A 193 -3.96 -26.31 0.09
CA ALA A 193 -3.75 -26.66 -1.31
C ALA A 193 -2.70 -25.77 -1.95
N VAL A 194 -1.87 -26.35 -2.82
CA VAL A 194 -0.87 -25.62 -3.62
C VAL A 194 -1.36 -25.49 -5.05
N LYS A 195 -1.11 -24.34 -5.68
CA LYS A 195 -1.46 -24.12 -7.08
C LYS A 195 -0.44 -24.78 -8.01
N LEU A 196 -0.90 -25.75 -8.78
CA LEU A 196 -0.09 -26.43 -9.78
C LEU A 196 0.33 -25.43 -10.87
N GLY A 197 1.59 -25.53 -11.33
CA GLY A 197 2.18 -24.63 -12.31
C GLY A 197 2.87 -23.39 -11.73
N THR A 198 2.62 -23.05 -10.46
CA THR A 198 3.35 -21.97 -9.74
C THR A 198 4.56 -22.47 -8.94
N ILE A 199 4.72 -23.79 -8.83
CA ILE A 199 5.78 -24.44 -8.05
C ILE A 199 7.13 -24.22 -8.74
N THR A 200 8.08 -23.63 -8.02
CA THR A 200 9.46 -23.39 -8.44
C THR A 200 10.43 -23.86 -7.36
N ALA A 201 11.73 -23.88 -7.67
CA ALA A 201 12.80 -24.19 -6.72
C ALA A 201 12.73 -23.39 -5.40
N THR A 202 12.17 -22.18 -5.43
CA THR A 202 12.18 -21.25 -4.29
C THR A 202 10.80 -20.88 -3.75
N SER A 203 9.72 -21.05 -4.51
CA SER A 203 8.38 -20.64 -4.09
C SER A 203 7.25 -21.40 -4.79
N ALA A 204 6.07 -21.41 -4.18
CA ALA A 204 4.80 -21.80 -4.79
C ALA A 204 3.65 -21.06 -4.10
N ASP A 205 2.52 -20.93 -4.80
CA ASP A 205 1.30 -20.35 -4.23
C ASP A 205 0.57 -21.41 -3.39
N VAL A 206 0.52 -21.23 -2.08
CA VAL A 206 -0.24 -22.08 -1.15
C VAL A 206 -1.43 -21.32 -0.58
N PHE A 207 -2.61 -21.92 -0.63
CA PHE A 207 -3.84 -21.36 -0.09
C PHE A 207 -4.34 -22.21 1.08
N SER A 208 -4.75 -21.54 2.15
CA SER A 208 -5.40 -22.16 3.29
C SER A 208 -6.89 -21.86 3.26
N TYR A 209 -7.70 -22.89 3.05
CA TYR A 209 -9.16 -22.76 3.05
C TYR A 209 -9.73 -22.48 4.45
N ASP A 210 -9.02 -22.90 5.49
CA ASP A 210 -9.43 -22.67 6.87
C ASP A 210 -9.08 -21.26 7.36
N GLU A 211 -8.03 -20.65 6.80
CA GLU A 211 -7.63 -19.26 7.09
C GLU A 211 -8.18 -18.26 6.06
N ASP A 212 -8.82 -18.77 5.01
CA ASP A 212 -9.34 -18.09 3.80
C ASP A 212 -8.33 -17.12 3.18
N ASP A 213 -7.08 -17.56 3.05
CA ASP A 213 -5.95 -16.68 2.72
C ASP A 213 -4.79 -17.42 2.06
N MET A 214 -3.96 -16.67 1.34
CA MET A 214 -2.65 -17.14 0.88
C MET A 214 -1.72 -17.27 2.08
N VAL A 215 -0.98 -18.38 2.16
CA VAL A 215 -0.15 -18.70 3.32
C VAL A 215 1.22 -19.17 2.89
N GLU A 216 2.19 -19.01 3.78
CA GLU A 216 3.50 -19.64 3.65
C GLU A 216 3.46 -21.05 4.27
N ASP A 217 4.00 -22.03 3.54
CA ASP A 217 4.27 -23.38 4.05
C ASP A 217 5.78 -23.65 4.04
N PRO A 218 6.48 -23.44 5.18
CA PRO A 218 7.92 -23.71 5.29
C PRO A 218 8.29 -25.18 5.01
N TYR A 219 7.32 -26.09 5.08
CA TYR A 219 7.50 -27.54 4.89
C TYR A 219 7.02 -28.02 3.53
N LEU A 220 6.73 -27.11 2.59
CA LEU A 220 6.17 -27.44 1.28
C LEU A 220 6.99 -28.50 0.53
N ALA A 221 8.32 -28.43 0.59
CA ALA A 221 9.20 -29.43 -0.01
C ALA A 221 8.95 -30.84 0.51
N LYS A 222 8.73 -30.97 1.82
CA LYS A 222 8.40 -32.24 2.47
C LYS A 222 7.00 -32.70 2.05
N HIS A 223 6.01 -31.81 2.05
CA HIS A 223 4.64 -32.15 1.67
C HIS A 223 4.51 -32.58 0.21
N LEU A 224 5.25 -31.95 -0.70
CA LEU A 224 5.26 -32.32 -2.12
C LEU A 224 6.01 -33.63 -2.39
N ALA A 225 7.07 -33.91 -1.63
CA ALA A 225 7.81 -35.17 -1.74
C ALA A 225 6.92 -36.40 -1.45
N HIS A 226 5.94 -36.28 -0.55
CA HIS A 226 4.92 -37.31 -0.27
C HIS A 226 4.26 -37.83 -1.54
N PHE A 227 3.84 -36.91 -2.40
CA PHE A 227 3.20 -37.18 -3.68
C PHE A 227 4.18 -37.53 -4.82
N GLY A 228 5.48 -37.60 -4.52
CA GLY A 228 6.54 -37.87 -5.48
C GLY A 228 6.94 -36.68 -6.34
N ILE A 229 6.59 -35.45 -5.93
CA ILE A 229 6.95 -34.22 -6.64
C ILE A 229 8.30 -33.71 -6.12
N ASN A 230 9.30 -33.64 -7.00
CA ASN A 230 10.60 -33.05 -6.69
C ASN A 230 10.64 -31.60 -7.18
N ILE A 231 10.66 -30.66 -6.23
CA ILE A 231 10.65 -29.21 -6.50
C ILE A 231 11.83 -28.77 -7.37
N ALA A 232 13.00 -29.41 -7.27
CA ALA A 232 14.19 -29.03 -8.03
C ALA A 232 14.07 -29.25 -9.56
N ALA A 233 13.07 -30.02 -10.01
CA ALA A 233 12.86 -30.36 -11.41
C ALA A 233 11.70 -29.59 -12.07
N LEU A 234 11.02 -28.69 -11.34
CA LEU A 234 9.86 -27.97 -11.84
C LEU A 234 10.21 -26.52 -12.19
N GLU A 235 9.79 -26.12 -13.39
CA GLU A 235 9.83 -24.73 -13.86
C GLU A 235 8.42 -24.13 -13.79
N LYS A 236 8.35 -22.82 -13.53
CA LYS A 236 7.08 -22.09 -13.47
C LYS A 236 6.39 -22.15 -14.84
N THR A 237 5.19 -22.70 -14.87
CA THR A 237 4.39 -22.90 -16.10
C THR A 237 3.03 -22.19 -16.07
N GLU A 238 2.58 -21.75 -14.89
CA GLU A 238 1.38 -20.93 -14.72
C GLU A 238 1.70 -19.62 -13.98
N LYS A 239 0.85 -18.61 -14.18
CA LYS A 239 0.91 -17.34 -13.46
C LYS A 239 0.55 -17.52 -11.99
N THR A 240 1.25 -16.84 -11.09
CA THR A 240 0.86 -16.76 -9.68
C THR A 240 -0.49 -16.06 -9.53
N MET A 241 -1.12 -16.17 -8.36
CA MET A 241 -2.35 -15.43 -8.07
C MET A 241 -2.14 -13.92 -8.19
N THR A 242 -1.03 -13.38 -7.68
CA THR A 242 -0.66 -11.97 -7.85
C THR A 242 -0.47 -11.58 -9.31
N GLU A 243 0.17 -12.43 -10.13
CA GLU A 243 0.32 -12.16 -11.56
C GLU A 243 -1.00 -12.25 -12.32
N LEU A 244 -1.91 -13.13 -11.91
CA LEU A 244 -3.26 -13.18 -12.45
C LEU A 244 -4.04 -11.93 -12.06
N GLU A 245 -3.93 -11.45 -10.82
CA GLU A 245 -4.53 -10.19 -10.39
C GLU A 245 -3.98 -9.00 -11.17
N ILE A 246 -2.67 -8.94 -11.41
CA ILE A 246 -2.05 -7.92 -12.27
C ILE A 246 -2.58 -8.04 -13.70
N ASP A 247 -2.62 -9.24 -14.28
CA ASP A 247 -3.10 -9.46 -15.65
C ASP A 247 -4.60 -9.17 -15.78
N ILE A 248 -5.40 -9.47 -14.76
CA ILE A 248 -6.82 -9.11 -14.67
C ILE A 248 -6.95 -7.59 -14.59
N ASN A 249 -6.19 -6.89 -13.74
CA ASN A 249 -6.19 -5.43 -13.68
C ASN A 249 -5.68 -4.77 -14.98
N GLN A 250 -4.81 -5.45 -15.74
CA GLN A 250 -4.33 -4.98 -17.05
C GLN A 250 -5.33 -5.28 -18.18
N LYS A 251 -6.03 -6.43 -18.15
CA LYS A 251 -6.93 -6.90 -19.22
C LYS A 251 -8.37 -6.47 -19.04
N ILE A 252 -8.88 -6.52 -17.81
CA ILE A 252 -10.09 -5.80 -17.45
C ILE A 252 -9.65 -4.36 -17.51
N GLY A 253 -10.06 -3.65 -18.55
CA GLY A 253 -9.83 -2.22 -18.71
C GLY A 253 -10.47 -1.38 -17.60
N GLU A 254 -10.73 -1.92 -16.41
CA GLU A 254 -11.03 -1.17 -15.20
C GLU A 254 -9.95 -0.12 -14.94
N TRP A 255 -8.67 -0.35 -15.21
CA TRP A 255 -7.67 0.73 -15.11
C TRP A 255 -7.81 1.81 -16.20
N ASP A 256 -8.16 1.44 -17.44
CA ASP A 256 -8.41 2.39 -18.53
C ASP A 256 -9.76 3.12 -18.38
N VAL A 257 -10.75 2.49 -17.76
CA VAL A 257 -12.10 3.01 -17.50
C VAL A 257 -12.12 3.82 -16.20
N ILE A 258 -11.38 3.43 -15.16
CA ILE A 258 -11.25 4.16 -13.88
C ILE A 258 -10.33 5.37 -14.03
N GLN A 259 -9.24 5.27 -14.79
CA GLN A 259 -8.42 6.45 -15.11
C GLN A 259 -8.94 7.25 -16.29
N GLU A 260 -9.92 6.72 -17.02
CA GLU A 260 -10.32 7.24 -18.32
C GLU A 260 -9.11 7.52 -19.24
N ALA A 261 -8.11 6.62 -19.25
CA ALA A 261 -6.77 6.85 -19.84
C ALA A 261 -6.77 7.05 -21.38
N GLY A 262 -7.94 7.07 -22.02
CA GLY A 262 -8.16 7.46 -23.42
C GLY A 262 -9.18 8.58 -23.63
N SER A 263 -9.85 9.06 -22.58
CA SER A 263 -10.79 10.18 -22.65
C SER A 263 -10.03 11.49 -22.44
N GLN A 264 -10.20 12.46 -23.34
CA GLN A 264 -9.80 13.84 -23.05
C GLN A 264 -10.80 14.47 -22.07
N LEU A 265 -10.68 14.12 -20.80
CA LEU A 265 -11.39 14.81 -19.74
C LEU A 265 -10.86 16.22 -19.57
N LYS A 266 -11.77 17.14 -19.27
CA LYS A 266 -11.41 18.49 -18.87
C LYS A 266 -10.93 18.45 -17.42
N PRO A 267 -9.65 18.79 -17.11
CA PRO A 267 -9.19 18.88 -15.74
C PRO A 267 -10.01 19.92 -14.98
N VAL A 268 -10.49 19.56 -13.79
CA VAL A 268 -11.22 20.45 -12.89
C VAL A 268 -10.33 20.81 -11.69
N SER A 269 -10.48 22.05 -11.23
CA SER A 269 -9.75 22.58 -10.09
C SER A 269 -10.64 23.51 -9.29
N GLY A 270 -10.39 23.61 -7.98
CA GLY A 270 -11.08 24.51 -7.08
C GLY A 270 -11.63 23.83 -5.82
N PRO A 271 -12.37 24.58 -4.99
CA PRO A 271 -13.02 24.05 -3.79
C PRO A 271 -13.83 22.77 -4.08
N GLY A 272 -13.52 21.68 -3.36
CA GLY A 272 -14.19 20.39 -3.55
C GLY A 272 -13.66 19.53 -4.70
N TYR A 273 -12.69 20.04 -5.47
CA TYR A 273 -12.08 19.34 -6.61
C TYR A 273 -10.58 19.04 -6.36
N THR A 274 -10.21 18.75 -5.12
CA THR A 274 -8.84 18.35 -4.77
C THR A 274 -8.71 16.83 -4.85
N GLY A 275 -7.77 16.33 -5.67
CA GLY A 275 -7.42 14.91 -5.72
C GLY A 275 -6.64 14.47 -4.47
N MET A 276 -6.72 13.17 -4.15
CA MET A 276 -5.93 12.55 -3.07
C MET A 276 -4.85 11.65 -3.68
N ARG A 277 -3.59 11.86 -3.28
CA ARG A 277 -2.49 10.98 -3.69
C ARG A 277 -2.67 9.59 -3.06
N ASN A 278 -2.41 8.54 -3.82
CA ASN A 278 -2.38 7.17 -3.29
C ASN A 278 -1.11 6.98 -2.45
N LEU A 279 -1.22 6.34 -1.28
CA LEU A 279 -0.12 6.12 -0.32
C LEU A 279 0.31 4.64 -0.21
N GLY A 280 -0.11 3.76 -1.13
CA GLY A 280 0.00 2.31 -0.94
C GLY A 280 -1.36 1.69 -0.65
N ASN A 281 -1.97 1.02 -1.64
CA ASN A 281 -3.30 0.39 -1.53
C ASN A 281 -4.40 1.28 -0.92
N SER A 282 -4.24 2.61 -0.93
CA SER A 282 -5.11 3.54 -0.20
C SER A 282 -6.30 4.06 -1.03
N CYS A 283 -6.52 3.49 -2.23
CA CYS A 283 -7.57 3.94 -3.14
C CYS A 283 -8.96 3.80 -2.54
N TYR A 284 -9.22 2.73 -1.78
CA TYR A 284 -10.50 2.54 -1.09
C TYR A 284 -10.79 3.70 -0.12
N MET A 285 -9.77 4.12 0.65
CA MET A 285 -9.89 5.23 1.60
C MET A 285 -10.12 6.54 0.85
N ASN A 286 -9.37 6.77 -0.24
CA ASN A 286 -9.52 7.97 -1.06
C ASN A 286 -10.95 8.08 -1.60
N SER A 287 -11.50 7.00 -2.17
CA SER A 287 -12.88 6.95 -2.68
C SER A 287 -13.91 7.22 -1.59
N VAL A 288 -13.80 6.57 -0.43
CA VAL A 288 -14.73 6.78 0.69
C VAL A 288 -14.67 8.22 1.20
N MET A 289 -13.48 8.78 1.37
CA MET A 289 -13.31 10.15 1.90
C MET A 289 -13.85 11.20 0.92
N GLN A 290 -13.64 11.03 -0.39
CA GLN A 290 -14.22 11.91 -1.41
C GLN A 290 -15.75 11.92 -1.36
N VAL A 291 -16.39 10.77 -1.17
CA VAL A 291 -17.85 10.68 -1.02
C VAL A 291 -18.31 11.33 0.29
N LEU A 292 -17.68 10.99 1.41
CA LEU A 292 -18.05 11.53 2.73
C LEU A 292 -18.01 13.06 2.77
N PHE A 293 -16.96 13.67 2.22
CA PHE A 293 -16.84 15.13 2.22
C PHE A 293 -17.68 15.83 1.16
N ASN A 294 -18.42 15.09 0.32
CA ASN A 294 -19.52 15.64 -0.48
C ASN A 294 -20.87 15.63 0.27
N ILE A 295 -20.93 15.08 1.49
CA ILE A 295 -22.14 15.10 2.33
C ILE A 295 -22.15 16.40 3.17
N PRO A 296 -23.20 17.24 3.10
CA PRO A 296 -23.26 18.53 3.80
C PRO A 296 -23.05 18.43 5.32
N ASP A 297 -23.51 17.36 5.95
CA ASP A 297 -23.35 17.14 7.39
C ASP A 297 -21.87 16.99 7.80
N PHE A 298 -21.09 16.26 7.01
CA PHE A 298 -19.65 16.12 7.22
C PHE A 298 -18.92 17.44 6.97
N GLN A 299 -19.32 18.19 5.94
CA GLN A 299 -18.78 19.52 5.66
C GLN A 299 -19.05 20.47 6.84
N ARG A 300 -20.30 20.53 7.34
CA ARG A 300 -20.65 21.36 8.51
C ARG A 300 -19.83 20.97 9.73
N ARG A 301 -19.73 19.66 10.01
CA ARG A 301 -19.06 19.15 11.21
C ARG A 301 -17.56 19.37 11.22
N TYR A 302 -16.87 19.19 10.09
CA TYR A 302 -15.40 19.14 10.03
C TYR A 302 -14.76 20.27 9.24
N PHE A 303 -15.47 20.92 8.31
CA PHE A 303 -14.95 22.06 7.54
C PHE A 303 -15.47 23.40 8.06
N SER A 304 -16.79 23.58 8.21
CA SER A 304 -17.36 24.84 8.71
C SER A 304 -17.00 25.12 10.17
N ALA A 305 -16.91 24.08 11.01
CA ALA A 305 -16.51 24.19 12.41
C ALA A 305 -14.98 24.07 12.64
N ALA A 306 -14.16 24.18 11.58
CA ALA A 306 -12.73 23.92 11.64
C ALA A 306 -12.00 24.78 12.70
N ASP A 307 -12.25 26.09 12.74
CA ASP A 307 -11.56 26.99 13.68
C ASP A 307 -11.85 26.63 15.14
N GLN A 308 -13.09 26.22 15.45
CA GLN A 308 -13.46 25.76 16.79
C GLN A 308 -12.74 24.45 17.17
N ILE A 309 -12.68 23.50 16.23
CA ILE A 309 -12.01 22.21 16.46
C ILE A 309 -10.51 22.43 16.68
N VAL A 310 -9.86 23.23 15.82
CA VAL A 310 -8.42 23.52 15.93
C VAL A 310 -8.09 24.25 17.23
N THR A 311 -8.93 25.21 17.65
CA THR A 311 -8.74 25.92 18.93
C THR A 311 -8.81 24.98 20.14
N ASN A 312 -9.75 24.04 20.10
CA ASN A 312 -9.98 23.07 21.17
C ASN A 312 -9.11 21.81 21.06
N ALA A 313 -8.25 21.70 20.04
CA ALA A 313 -7.42 20.53 19.82
C ALA A 313 -6.49 20.25 21.02
N PRO A 314 -6.22 18.99 21.37
CA PRO A 314 -5.29 18.67 22.46
C PRO A 314 -3.85 19.10 22.12
N ASN A 315 -2.96 19.05 23.12
CA ASN A 315 -1.54 19.40 22.91
C ASN A 315 -0.82 18.49 21.90
N SER A 316 -1.37 17.30 21.64
CA SER A 316 -0.94 16.39 20.56
C SER A 316 -2.05 16.24 19.52
N PRO A 317 -2.17 17.16 18.55
CA PRO A 317 -3.25 17.16 17.57
C PRO A 317 -3.12 16.06 16.50
N SER A 318 -1.93 15.47 16.35
CA SER A 318 -1.67 14.38 15.38
C SER A 318 -2.50 13.13 15.66
N SER A 319 -2.76 12.85 16.93
CA SER A 319 -3.54 11.69 17.38
C SER A 319 -5.02 12.00 17.64
N ASP A 320 -5.46 13.25 17.43
CA ASP A 320 -6.85 13.65 17.63
C ASP A 320 -7.68 13.45 16.37
N PHE A 321 -8.69 12.60 16.48
CA PHE A 321 -9.57 12.25 15.37
C PHE A 321 -10.23 13.47 14.74
N ASN A 322 -10.81 14.36 15.55
CA ASN A 322 -11.54 15.52 15.03
C ASN A 322 -10.60 16.47 14.29
N THR A 323 -9.40 16.70 14.83
CA THR A 323 -8.39 17.56 14.21
C THR A 323 -7.91 16.99 12.88
N GLN A 324 -7.62 15.68 12.81
CA GLN A 324 -7.22 15.05 11.54
C GLN A 324 -8.34 15.04 10.50
N MET A 325 -9.59 14.80 10.91
CA MET A 325 -10.75 14.89 10.01
C MET A 325 -10.94 16.31 9.48
N THR A 326 -10.80 17.33 10.33
CA THR A 326 -10.85 18.74 9.92
C THR A 326 -9.71 19.11 8.98
N LYS A 327 -8.49 18.61 9.24
CA LYS A 327 -7.35 18.82 8.34
C LYS A 327 -7.62 18.25 6.95
N LEU A 328 -8.16 17.02 6.88
CA LEU A 328 -8.52 16.38 5.62
C LEU A 328 -9.65 17.14 4.91
N ALA A 329 -10.71 17.53 5.63
CA ALA A 329 -11.81 18.31 5.11
C ALA A 329 -11.32 19.64 4.49
N ALA A 330 -10.44 20.35 5.19
CA ALA A 330 -9.84 21.59 4.70
C ALA A 330 -8.98 21.35 3.44
N GLY A 331 -8.25 20.24 3.38
CA GLY A 331 -7.49 19.83 2.19
C GLY A 331 -8.38 19.66 0.96
N LEU A 332 -9.51 18.98 1.13
CA LEU A 332 -10.44 18.66 0.04
C LEU A 332 -11.30 19.85 -0.38
N LEU A 333 -11.83 20.61 0.57
CA LEU A 333 -12.90 21.57 0.33
C LEU A 333 -12.42 23.00 0.15
N SER A 334 -11.22 23.37 0.61
CA SER A 334 -10.75 24.76 0.54
C SER A 334 -10.34 25.21 -0.86
N GLY A 335 -9.95 24.26 -1.73
CA GLY A 335 -9.35 24.54 -3.03
C GLY A 335 -7.92 25.10 -2.97
N ILE A 336 -7.28 25.15 -1.79
CA ILE A 336 -5.88 25.61 -1.66
C ILE A 336 -4.92 24.64 -2.37
N TYR A 337 -5.23 23.35 -2.31
CA TYR A 337 -4.39 22.25 -2.83
C TYR A 337 -4.79 21.78 -4.22
N SER A 338 -5.81 22.40 -4.82
CA SER A 338 -6.28 22.11 -6.18
C SER A 338 -5.88 23.20 -7.17
N LYS A 339 -5.04 24.18 -6.78
CA LYS A 339 -4.62 25.27 -7.69
C LYS A 339 -3.52 24.77 -8.61
N ASN A 340 -3.71 25.00 -9.92
CA ASN A 340 -2.73 24.71 -10.97
C ASN A 340 -1.46 25.55 -10.82
#